data_AF-A0A2M8BRQ0-F1
#
_entry.id   AF-A0A2M8BRQ0-F1
#
_cell.length_a   1.000
_cell.length_b   1.000
_cell.length_c   1.000
_cell.angle_alpha   90.00
_cell.angle_beta   90.00
_cell.angle_gamma   90.00
#
_symmetry.space_group_name_H-M   'P 1'
#
loop_
_entity.id
_entity.type
_entity.pdbx_description
1 polymer ?
#
loop_
_entity_poly.entity_id
_entity_poly.type
_entity_poly.pdbx_seq_one_letter_code
_entity_poly.pdbx_strand_id
1 'polypeptide(L)'
;MAPRSSPCSPHCEAAAQQARQRRAPRKRRREGANMSESNLLLFQHWERTLSDLLDRTTKFPKAVRFTFTTRIDNLALDVLEAIVAARYTTGRARRSRLEELDGKLTRLRVLLRLCHERGLLSPGGYELTSRNVDEAGRMVGGWLKASAGQRASSSDVG
;
A
#
# COMPACT_ATOMS: atom_id res chain seq x y z
N MET A 1 -67.94 -28.40 -27.53
CA MET A 1 -67.56 -26.98 -27.39
C MET A 1 -66.45 -26.88 -26.36
N ALA A 2 -65.20 -26.77 -26.80
CA ALA A 2 -64.01 -26.61 -25.94
C ALA A 2 -63.17 -25.48 -26.55
N PRO A 3 -62.71 -24.48 -25.77
CA PRO A 3 -61.95 -23.38 -26.32
C PRO A 3 -60.52 -23.82 -26.64
N ARG A 4 -60.07 -23.43 -27.84
CA ARG A 4 -58.73 -23.66 -28.36
C ARG A 4 -57.74 -22.83 -27.53
N SER A 5 -56.76 -23.49 -26.92
CA SER A 5 -55.59 -22.84 -26.32
C SER A 5 -54.70 -22.26 -27.42
N SER A 6 -54.57 -20.94 -27.45
CA SER A 6 -53.62 -20.22 -28.30
C SER A 6 -52.17 -20.60 -27.94
N PRO A 7 -51.25 -20.70 -28.91
CA PRO A 7 -49.83 -20.90 -28.63
C PRO A 7 -49.23 -19.63 -28.04
N CYS A 8 -48.46 -19.76 -26.95
CA CYS A 8 -47.62 -18.68 -26.44
C CYS A 8 -46.62 -18.23 -27.52
N SER A 9 -46.55 -16.92 -27.74
CA SER A 9 -45.63 -16.28 -28.70
C SER A 9 -44.15 -16.55 -28.39
N PRO A 10 -43.29 -16.69 -29.43
CA PRO A 10 -41.84 -16.93 -29.28
C PRO A 10 -41.05 -15.76 -28.68
N HIS A 11 -41.72 -14.64 -28.35
CA HIS A 11 -41.08 -13.47 -27.74
C HIS A 11 -40.82 -13.61 -26.22
N CYS A 12 -41.38 -14.62 -25.55
CA CYS A 12 -41.17 -14.80 -24.11
C CYS A 12 -39.82 -15.46 -23.76
N GLU A 13 -39.23 -16.23 -24.68
CA GLU A 13 -38.00 -16.98 -24.44
C GLU A 13 -36.73 -16.13 -24.63
N ALA A 14 -36.79 -15.09 -25.47
CA ALA A 14 -35.68 -14.17 -25.73
C ALA A 14 -35.33 -13.28 -24.52
N ALA A 15 -36.31 -12.97 -23.65
CA ALA A 15 -36.10 -12.14 -22.45
C ALA A 15 -35.32 -12.90 -21.35
N ALA A 16 -35.45 -14.23 -21.29
CA ALA A 16 -34.78 -15.05 -20.28
C ALA A 16 -33.28 -15.27 -20.58
N GLN A 17 -32.88 -15.20 -21.85
CA GLN A 17 -31.49 -15.36 -22.28
C GLN A 17 -30.64 -14.08 -22.07
N GLN A 18 -31.25 -12.89 -22.16
CA GLN A 18 -30.57 -11.61 -21.92
C GLN A 18 -30.24 -11.38 -20.43
N ALA A 19 -30.99 -11.95 -19.50
CA ALA A 19 -30.74 -11.81 -18.06
C ALA A 19 -29.50 -12.58 -17.55
N ARG A 20 -28.98 -13.55 -18.32
CA ARG A 20 -27.80 -14.35 -17.94
C ARG A 20 -26.47 -13.66 -18.24
N GLN A 21 -26.45 -12.64 -19.10
CA GLN A 21 -25.22 -11.98 -19.55
C GLN A 21 -24.75 -10.84 -18.63
N ARG A 22 -25.48 -10.52 -17.56
CA ARG A 22 -25.14 -9.44 -16.60
C ARG A 22 -24.32 -9.88 -15.38
N ARG A 23 -23.43 -10.87 -15.50
CA ARG A 23 -22.42 -11.14 -14.46
C ARG A 23 -21.07 -10.51 -14.83
N ALA A 24 -21.02 -9.18 -14.68
CA ALA A 24 -19.76 -8.44 -14.58
C ALA A 24 -18.96 -8.86 -13.33
N PRO A 25 -17.63 -8.67 -13.30
CA PRO A 25 -16.71 -9.55 -12.60
C PRO A 25 -16.71 -9.32 -11.09
N ARG A 26 -16.95 -10.38 -10.30
CA ARG A 26 -16.78 -10.42 -8.83
C ARG A 26 -15.36 -10.06 -8.36
N LYS A 27 -14.36 -10.03 -9.26
CA LYS A 27 -12.94 -9.86 -8.96
C LYS A 27 -12.61 -8.50 -8.33
N ARG A 28 -13.14 -7.40 -8.91
CA ARG A 28 -12.90 -6.02 -8.46
C ARG A 28 -13.33 -5.74 -7.01
N ARG A 29 -14.41 -6.37 -6.54
CA ARG A 29 -14.96 -6.13 -5.18
C ARG A 29 -14.19 -6.87 -4.08
N ARG A 30 -13.60 -8.04 -4.37
CA ARG A 30 -12.71 -8.75 -3.43
C ARG A 30 -11.32 -8.09 -3.34
N GLU A 31 -10.83 -7.56 -4.45
CA GLU A 31 -9.52 -6.89 -4.51
C GLU A 31 -9.48 -5.58 -3.71
N GLY A 32 -10.57 -4.80 -3.71
CA GLY A 32 -10.68 -3.60 -2.88
C GLY A 32 -10.59 -3.89 -1.36
N ALA A 33 -11.15 -5.01 -0.91
CA ALA A 33 -11.10 -5.43 0.50
C ALA A 33 -9.69 -5.89 0.93
N ASN A 34 -9.05 -6.72 0.10
CA ASN A 34 -7.70 -7.23 0.39
C ASN A 34 -6.62 -6.12 0.33
N MET A 35 -6.82 -5.13 -0.55
CA MET A 35 -5.99 -3.93 -0.63
C MET A 35 -6.16 -3.05 0.61
N SER A 36 -7.39 -2.92 1.12
CA SER A 36 -7.71 -2.19 2.36
C SER A 36 -7.02 -2.80 3.59
N GLU A 37 -7.00 -4.13 3.71
CA GLU A 37 -6.29 -4.80 4.80
C GLU A 37 -4.78 -4.59 4.71
N SER A 38 -4.21 -4.76 3.52
CA SER A 38 -2.78 -4.51 3.31
C SER A 38 -2.38 -3.07 3.65
N ASN A 39 -3.25 -2.11 3.31
CA ASN A 39 -3.13 -0.69 3.68
C ASN A 39 -3.04 -0.45 5.17
N LEU A 40 -3.86 -1.17 5.93
CA LEU A 40 -3.90 -1.04 7.37
C LEU A 40 -2.64 -1.64 8.01
N LEU A 41 -2.15 -2.77 7.48
CA LEU A 41 -0.95 -3.45 8.01
C LEU A 41 0.31 -2.58 7.90
N LEU A 42 0.56 -1.97 6.73
CA LEU A 42 1.71 -1.09 6.54
C LEU A 42 1.63 0.13 7.47
N PHE A 43 0.45 0.71 7.60
CA PHE A 43 0.22 1.87 8.46
C PHE A 43 0.51 1.54 9.93
N GLN A 44 -0.10 0.49 10.47
CA GLN A 44 0.10 0.07 11.87
C GLN A 44 1.55 -0.32 12.16
N HIS A 45 2.19 -1.06 11.23
CA HIS A 45 3.59 -1.41 11.36
C HIS A 45 4.48 -0.18 11.40
N TRP A 46 4.21 0.80 10.53
CA TRP A 46 4.97 2.04 10.48
C TRP A 46 4.75 2.91 11.72
N GLU A 47 3.53 3.05 12.23
CA GLU A 47 3.24 3.82 13.45
C GLU A 47 4.06 3.32 14.65
N ARG A 48 4.08 2.01 14.87
CA ARG A 48 4.91 1.41 15.93
C ARG A 48 6.40 1.66 15.71
N THR A 49 6.85 1.49 14.47
CA THR A 49 8.26 1.71 14.10
C THR A 49 8.67 3.16 14.31
N LEU A 50 7.81 4.10 13.95
CA LEU A 50 8.02 5.54 14.11
C LEU A 50 8.13 5.90 15.59
N SER A 51 7.22 5.40 16.44
CA SER A 51 7.27 5.66 17.88
C SER A 51 8.59 5.20 18.49
N ASP A 52 9.02 3.94 18.22
CA ASP A 52 10.29 3.41 18.71
C ASP A 52 11.50 4.18 18.14
N LEU A 53 11.43 4.63 16.89
CA LEU A 53 12.50 5.42 16.28
C LEU A 53 12.64 6.80 16.94
N LEU A 54 11.54 7.50 17.19
CA LEU A 54 11.57 8.81 17.87
C LEU A 54 12.12 8.68 19.30
N ASP A 55 11.75 7.63 20.02
CA ASP A 55 12.29 7.35 21.36
C ASP A 55 13.80 7.12 21.33
N ARG A 56 14.33 6.51 20.26
CA ARG A 56 15.78 6.32 20.07
C ARG A 56 16.49 7.62 19.73
N THR A 57 15.95 8.43 18.82
CA THR A 57 16.59 9.68 18.40
C THR A 57 16.60 10.72 19.53
N THR A 58 15.66 10.65 20.48
CA THR A 58 15.71 11.51 21.69
C THR A 58 16.98 11.32 22.52
N LYS A 59 17.59 10.13 22.48
CA LYS A 59 18.79 9.76 23.24
C LYS A 59 20.09 10.18 22.55
N PHE A 60 20.01 10.74 21.34
CA PHE A 60 21.20 11.16 20.62
C PHE A 60 21.87 12.36 21.30
N PRO A 61 23.20 12.50 21.21
CA PRO A 61 23.92 13.65 21.74
C PRO A 61 23.40 14.97 21.16
N LYS A 62 23.39 16.04 21.96
CA LYS A 62 22.92 17.37 21.52
C LYS A 62 23.62 17.88 20.27
N ALA A 63 24.90 17.54 20.08
CA ALA A 63 25.71 17.95 18.93
C ALA A 63 25.15 17.49 17.58
N VAL A 64 24.41 16.38 17.53
CA VAL A 64 23.83 15.82 16.28
C VAL A 64 22.33 16.06 16.16
N ARG A 65 21.75 16.87 17.07
CA ARG A 65 20.30 17.08 17.13
C ARG A 65 19.79 17.83 15.89
N PHE A 66 20.47 18.92 15.52
CA PHE A 66 20.12 19.72 14.35
C PHE A 66 20.62 19.16 13.00
N THR A 67 21.19 17.95 13.00
CA THR A 67 21.69 17.29 11.79
C THR A 67 21.02 15.94 11.58
N PHE A 68 21.52 14.88 12.23
CA PHE A 68 21.01 13.53 12.06
C PHE A 68 19.62 13.35 12.67
N THR A 69 19.40 13.87 13.88
CA THR A 69 18.13 13.66 14.59
C THR A 69 16.97 14.31 13.83
N THR A 70 17.05 15.62 13.58
CA THR A 70 16.01 16.34 12.80
C THR A 70 15.79 15.72 11.42
N ARG A 71 16.85 15.31 10.71
CA ARG A 71 16.70 14.73 9.37
C ARG A 71 16.07 13.35 9.39
N ILE A 72 16.34 12.53 10.40
CA ILE A 72 15.73 11.21 10.59
C ILE A 72 14.26 11.36 10.99
N ASP A 73 13.98 12.20 11.99
CA ASP A 73 12.63 12.39 12.51
C ASP A 73 11.69 12.92 11.41
N ASN A 74 12.12 13.96 10.70
CA ASN A 74 11.35 14.52 9.58
C ASN A 74 11.12 13.47 8.49
N LEU A 75 12.16 12.74 8.08
CA LEU A 75 12.01 11.73 7.04
C LEU A 75 11.09 10.58 7.48
N ALA A 76 11.12 10.19 8.76
CA ALA A 76 10.25 9.15 9.29
C ALA A 76 8.78 9.60 9.36
N LEU A 77 8.54 10.87 9.67
CA LEU A 77 7.21 11.49 9.61
C LEU A 77 6.73 11.61 8.15
N ASP A 78 7.59 12.02 7.22
CA ASP A 78 7.27 12.08 5.78
C ASP A 78 6.86 10.71 5.22
N VAL A 79 7.43 9.62 5.76
CA VAL A 79 7.03 8.25 5.40
C VAL A 79 5.61 7.97 5.90
N LEU A 80 5.27 8.35 7.12
CA LEU A 80 3.91 8.19 7.66
C LEU A 80 2.90 8.97 6.81
N GLU A 81 3.20 10.24 6.52
CA GLU A 81 2.34 11.08 5.68
C GLU A 81 2.16 10.48 4.27
N ALA A 82 3.23 9.96 3.66
CA ALA A 82 3.17 9.31 2.37
C ALA A 82 2.33 8.02 2.40
N ILE A 83 2.43 7.22 3.47
CA ILE A 83 1.56 6.05 3.67
C ILE A 83 0.10 6.49 3.72
N VAL A 84 -0.23 7.49 4.55
CA VAL A 84 -1.59 8.02 4.66
C VAL A 84 -2.10 8.51 3.31
N ALA A 85 -1.32 9.29 2.58
CA ALA A 85 -1.69 9.77 1.25
C ALA A 85 -1.91 8.63 0.24
N ALA A 86 -1.07 7.60 0.28
CA ALA A 86 -1.18 6.44 -0.61
C ALA A 86 -2.45 5.60 -0.33
N ARG A 87 -2.96 5.58 0.92
CA ARG A 87 -4.20 4.87 1.29
C ARG A 87 -5.43 5.40 0.55
N TYR A 88 -5.50 6.72 0.37
CA TYR A 88 -6.64 7.38 -0.28
C TYR A 88 -6.45 7.62 -1.78
N THR A 89 -5.29 7.26 -2.33
CA THR A 89 -5.00 7.44 -3.76
C THR A 89 -5.20 6.14 -4.53
N THR A 90 -5.74 6.23 -5.75
CA THR A 90 -5.94 5.09 -6.66
C THR A 90 -5.21 5.29 -8.00
N GLY A 91 -5.10 4.21 -8.79
CA GLY A 91 -4.57 4.27 -10.16
C GLY A 91 -3.11 4.74 -10.27
N ARG A 92 -2.80 5.54 -11.30
CA ARG A 92 -1.44 6.00 -11.62
C ARG A 92 -0.84 6.85 -10.49
N ALA A 93 -1.63 7.73 -9.90
CA ALA A 93 -1.18 8.60 -8.81
C ALA A 93 -0.74 7.79 -7.57
N ARG A 94 -1.41 6.66 -7.28
CA ARG A 94 -1.00 5.76 -6.18
C ARG A 94 0.38 5.19 -6.42
N ARG A 95 0.66 4.73 -7.65
CA ARG A 95 1.96 4.16 -8.00
C ARG A 95 3.08 5.17 -7.76
N SER A 96 2.95 6.40 -8.26
CA SER A 96 3.96 7.44 -8.06
C SER A 96 4.19 7.74 -6.59
N ARG A 97 3.13 7.78 -5.77
CA ARG A 97 3.26 7.93 -4.30
C ARG A 97 4.00 6.76 -3.64
N LEU A 98 3.76 5.53 -4.11
CA LEU A 98 4.44 4.34 -3.58
C LEU A 98 5.92 4.30 -3.99
N GLU A 99 6.26 4.75 -5.19
CA GLU A 99 7.67 4.91 -5.64
C GLU A 99 8.39 5.98 -4.80
N GLU A 100 7.71 7.10 -4.50
CA GLU A 100 8.24 8.13 -3.61
C GLU A 100 8.47 7.60 -2.18
N LEU A 101 7.50 6.85 -1.65
CA LEU A 101 7.56 6.20 -0.35
C LEU A 101 8.74 5.22 -0.24
N ASP A 102 8.95 4.38 -1.26
CA ASP A 102 10.09 3.46 -1.33
C ASP A 102 11.43 4.21 -1.32
N GLY A 103 11.50 5.33 -2.05
CA GLY A 103 12.65 6.23 -2.03
C GLY A 103 12.89 6.86 -0.65
N LYS A 104 11.84 7.18 0.13
CA LYS A 104 11.97 7.70 1.51
C LYS A 104 12.53 6.62 2.45
N LEU A 105 11.99 5.40 2.40
CA LEU A 105 12.48 4.27 3.19
C LEU A 105 13.95 3.95 2.89
N THR A 106 14.34 3.99 1.62
CA THR A 106 15.74 3.76 1.21
C THR A 106 16.68 4.83 1.78
N ARG A 107 16.30 6.11 1.72
CA ARG A 107 17.08 7.19 2.34
C ARG A 107 17.19 7.04 3.85
N LEU A 108 16.11 6.64 4.51
CA LEU A 108 16.10 6.42 5.96
C LEU A 108 17.05 5.28 6.33
N ARG A 109 17.06 4.17 5.58
CA ARG A 109 17.99 3.05 5.80
C ARG A 109 19.45 3.50 5.76
N VAL A 110 19.81 4.36 4.80
CA VAL A 110 21.17 4.93 4.69
C VAL A 110 21.51 5.79 5.90
N LEU A 111 20.60 6.69 6.32
CA LEU A 111 20.81 7.54 7.50
C LEU A 111 20.98 6.72 8.79
N LEU A 112 20.18 5.67 8.98
CA LEU A 112 20.27 4.78 10.13
C LEU A 112 21.60 4.01 10.15
N ARG A 113 22.06 3.54 8.99
CA ARG A 113 23.38 2.88 8.88
C ARG A 113 24.51 3.83 9.27
N LEU A 114 24.47 5.08 8.78
CA LEU A 114 25.45 6.11 9.16
C LEU A 114 25.42 6.43 10.66
N CYS A 115 24.24 6.44 11.28
CA CYS A 115 24.11 6.66 12.72
C CYS A 115 24.71 5.50 13.52
N HIS A 116 24.53 4.26 13.07
CA HIS A 116 25.16 3.09 13.65
C HIS A 116 26.69 3.12 13.51
N GLU A 117 27.21 3.40 12.31
CA GLU A 117 28.66 3.54 12.05
C GLU A 117 29.31 4.64 12.92
N ARG A 118 28.55 5.69 13.26
CA ARG A 118 28.99 6.78 14.13
C ARG A 118 28.77 6.52 15.63
N GLY A 119 28.25 5.36 16.00
CA GLY A 119 27.95 5.01 17.39
C GLY A 119 26.79 5.79 18.02
N LEU A 120 25.94 6.43 17.22
CA LEU A 120 24.74 7.14 17.69
C LEU A 120 23.60 6.15 18.01
N LEU A 121 23.58 5.01 17.32
CA LEU A 121 22.60 3.95 17.49
C LEU A 121 23.32 2.68 17.97
N SER A 122 22.79 2.02 19.00
CA SER A 122 23.36 0.75 19.47
C SER A 122 23.17 -0.36 18.43
N PRO A 123 24.02 -1.41 18.41
CA PRO A 123 23.89 -2.51 17.45
C PRO A 123 22.51 -3.17 17.46
N GLY A 124 21.97 -3.48 18.64
CA GLY A 124 20.62 -4.06 18.76
C GLY A 124 19.51 -3.07 18.37
N GLY A 125 19.71 -1.77 18.60
CA GLY A 125 18.79 -0.75 18.13
C GLY A 125 18.78 -0.63 16.60
N TYR A 126 19.97 -0.64 16.00
CA TYR A 126 20.13 -0.64 14.55
C TYR A 126 19.51 -1.88 13.91
N GLU A 127 19.76 -3.06 14.47
CA GLU A 127 19.20 -4.32 13.97
C GLU A 127 17.66 -4.29 13.98
N LEU A 128 17.05 -3.89 15.10
CA LEU A 128 15.59 -3.83 15.19
C LEU A 128 15.01 -2.78 14.23
N THR A 129 15.54 -1.56 14.23
CA THR A 129 15.02 -0.48 13.39
C THR A 129 15.21 -0.80 11.90
N SER A 130 16.36 -1.33 11.49
CA SER A 130 16.62 -1.70 10.09
C SER A 130 15.68 -2.81 9.61
N ARG A 131 15.47 -3.86 10.41
CA ARG A 131 14.49 -4.92 10.11
C ARG A 131 13.08 -4.36 9.94
N ASN A 132 12.67 -3.42 10.79
CA ASN A 132 11.36 -2.78 10.68
C ASN A 132 11.21 -1.94 9.40
N VAL A 133 12.25 -1.19 9.01
CA VAL A 133 12.27 -0.43 7.76
C VAL A 133 12.25 -1.36 6.54
N ASP A 134 12.93 -2.50 6.60
CA ASP A 134 12.94 -3.50 5.53
C ASP A 134 11.59 -4.21 5.37
N GLU A 135 10.92 -4.52 6.47
CA GLU A 135 9.54 -5.03 6.45
C GLU A 135 8.59 -4.03 5.80
N ALA A 136 8.67 -2.74 6.18
CA ALA A 136 7.88 -1.69 5.56
C ALA A 136 8.15 -1.60 4.04
N GLY A 137 9.42 -1.68 3.62
CA GLY A 137 9.81 -1.72 2.21
C GLY A 137 9.23 -2.93 1.46
N ARG A 138 9.23 -4.12 2.07
CA ARG A 138 8.61 -5.32 1.48
C ARG A 138 7.11 -5.15 1.28
N MET A 139 6.40 -4.57 2.25
CA MET A 139 4.97 -4.26 2.14
C MET A 139 4.69 -3.28 0.98
N VAL A 140 5.48 -2.21 0.87
CA VAL A 140 5.38 -1.23 -0.23
C VAL A 140 5.66 -1.88 -1.59
N GLY A 141 6.71 -2.69 -1.68
CA GLY A 141 7.05 -3.44 -2.89
C GLY A 141 5.94 -4.39 -3.34
N GLY A 142 5.25 -5.04 -2.40
CA GLY A 142 4.06 -5.85 -2.66
C GLY A 142 2.96 -5.04 -3.36
N TRP A 143 2.72 -3.80 -2.92
CA TRP A 143 1.70 -2.95 -3.53
C TRP A 143 2.10 -2.39 -4.89
N LEU A 144 3.38 -2.08 -5.08
CA LEU A 144 3.90 -1.66 -6.39
C LEU A 144 3.68 -2.76 -7.44
N LYS A 145 3.93 -4.02 -7.07
CA LYS A 145 3.65 -5.19 -7.93
C LYS A 145 2.15 -5.37 -8.20
N ALA A 146 1.31 -5.27 -7.17
CA ALA A 146 -0.14 -5.35 -7.32
C ALA A 146 -0.73 -4.22 -8.18
N SER A 147 -0.09 -3.04 -8.17
CA SER A 147 -0.48 -1.90 -9.01
C SER A 147 -0.03 -2.04 -10.46
N ALA A 148 1.03 -2.82 -10.73
CA ALA A 148 1.51 -3.08 -12.09
C ALA A 148 0.66 -4.13 -12.83
N GLY A 149 0.23 -5.18 -12.13
CA GLY A 149 -0.60 -6.25 -12.70
C GLY A 149 -1.98 -5.80 -13.22
N GLN A 150 -2.48 -4.65 -12.76
CA GLN A 150 -3.75 -4.07 -13.21
C GLN A 150 -3.73 -3.58 -14.68
N ARG A 151 -2.55 -3.35 -15.29
CA ARG A 151 -2.47 -2.93 -16.70
C ARG A 151 -2.79 -4.06 -17.68
N ALA A 152 -2.47 -5.30 -17.33
CA ALA A 152 -2.57 -6.42 -18.28
C ALA A 152 -4.01 -6.89 -18.54
N SER A 153 -4.99 -6.47 -17.72
CA SER A 153 -6.39 -6.92 -17.84
C SER A 153 -7.37 -5.83 -18.28
N SER A 154 -6.91 -4.68 -18.77
CA SER A 154 -7.79 -3.58 -19.23
C SER A 154 -7.50 -3.09 -20.66
N SER A 155 -6.58 -3.72 -21.38
CA SER A 155 -6.24 -3.39 -22.78
C SER A 155 -6.85 -4.35 -23.82
N ASP A 156 -7.87 -5.13 -23.45
CA ASP A 156 -8.49 -6.16 -24.30
C ASP A 156 -9.97 -5.86 -24.60
N VAL A 157 -10.25 -4.61 -24.96
CA VAL A 157 -11.50 -4.21 -25.63
C VAL A 157 -11.12 -3.29 -26.78
N GLY A 158 -10.81 -3.93 -27.91
CA GLY A 158 -10.72 -3.34 -29.24
C GLY A 158 -11.67 -4.07 -30.16
#